data_AF-A0A7W8DLE3-F1
#
_entry.id   AF-A0A7W8DLE3-F1
#
_cell.length_a   1.000
_cell.length_b   1.000
_cell.length_c   1.000
_cell.angle_alpha   90.00
_cell.angle_beta   90.00
_cell.angle_gamma   90.00
#
_symmetry.space_group_name_H-M   'P 1'
#
loop_
_entity.id
_entity.type
_entity.pdbx_description
1 polymer ?
#
loop_
_entity_poly.entity_id
_entity_poly.type
_entity_poly.pdbx_seq_one_letter_code
_entity_poly.pdbx_strand_id
1 'polypeptide(L)'
;MKFASQTSSLRRTRSAFSLSEVLMVVAIIGVMVGIVVPMLNQNDAVYAARDRRNAQELCSTCAVAQAAGVNFVQDESVIDTVRSIVRGGMSVNGAMRGRVFVVPGLSEEDMVGASKYLRVKDGQLMYSPTDAGSGGGGSGNQQL
;
A
#
# COMPACT_ATOMS: atom_id res chain seq x y z
N MET A 1 -47.86 -64.06 -46.30
CA MET A 1 -47.16 -62.86 -46.84
C MET A 1 -46.72 -61.98 -45.67
N LYS A 2 -45.51 -61.42 -45.74
CA LYS A 2 -44.69 -60.84 -44.67
C LYS A 2 -45.30 -59.61 -43.96
N PHE A 3 -45.16 -59.55 -42.64
CA PHE A 3 -45.25 -58.31 -41.85
C PHE A 3 -43.89 -57.59 -41.89
N ALA A 4 -43.87 -56.35 -42.40
CA ALA A 4 -42.68 -55.50 -42.37
C ALA A 4 -42.66 -54.72 -41.05
N SER A 5 -41.77 -55.12 -40.14
CA SER A 5 -41.46 -54.38 -38.91
C SER A 5 -40.52 -53.23 -39.26
N GLN A 6 -41.01 -51.99 -39.26
CA GLN A 6 -40.17 -50.80 -39.37
C GLN A 6 -39.62 -50.47 -37.98
N THR A 7 -38.37 -50.82 -37.72
CA THR A 7 -37.64 -50.40 -36.53
C THR A 7 -36.98 -49.05 -36.80
N SER A 8 -37.58 -47.97 -36.28
CA SER A 8 -36.98 -46.64 -36.28
C SER A 8 -35.86 -46.57 -35.24
N SER A 9 -34.63 -46.78 -35.68
CA SER A 9 -33.43 -46.52 -34.89
C SER A 9 -33.28 -45.01 -34.67
N LEU A 10 -33.67 -44.51 -33.50
CA LEU A 10 -33.33 -43.16 -33.05
C LEU A 10 -31.81 -43.11 -32.76
N ARG A 11 -31.02 -42.61 -33.71
CA ARG A 11 -29.61 -42.26 -33.49
C ARG A 11 -29.57 -41.07 -32.54
N ARG A 12 -29.33 -41.33 -31.26
CA ARG A 12 -28.94 -40.29 -30.28
C ARG A 12 -27.50 -39.88 -30.57
N THR A 13 -27.29 -38.78 -31.28
CA THR A 13 -26.00 -38.10 -31.33
C THR A 13 -25.68 -37.57 -29.93
N ARG A 14 -24.83 -38.29 -29.19
CA ARG A 14 -24.10 -37.70 -28.07
C ARG A 14 -23.10 -36.73 -28.68
N SER A 15 -23.43 -35.44 -28.64
CA SER A 15 -22.49 -34.37 -29.00
C SER A 15 -21.41 -34.35 -27.93
N ALA A 16 -20.26 -34.97 -28.21
CA ALA A 16 -19.02 -34.62 -27.54
C ALA A 16 -18.62 -33.22 -28.05
N PHE A 17 -18.19 -32.35 -27.12
CA PHE A 17 -17.82 -30.94 -27.31
C PHE A 17 -17.50 -30.53 -28.76
N SER A 18 -18.26 -29.56 -29.27
CA SER A 18 -17.97 -28.99 -30.60
C SER A 18 -16.70 -28.15 -30.54
N LEU A 19 -15.89 -28.20 -31.60
CA LEU A 19 -14.71 -27.35 -31.74
C LEU A 19 -15.07 -25.86 -31.66
N SER A 20 -16.23 -25.48 -32.24
CA SER A 20 -16.74 -24.11 -32.16
C SER A 20 -17.09 -23.67 -30.73
N GLU A 21 -17.56 -24.60 -29.90
CA GLU A 21 -17.94 -24.34 -28.52
C GLU A 21 -16.70 -24.09 -27.66
N VAL A 22 -15.65 -24.89 -27.83
CA VAL A 22 -14.35 -24.68 -27.16
C VAL A 22 -13.71 -23.35 -27.59
N LEU A 23 -13.76 -23.02 -28.88
CA LEU A 23 -13.25 -21.74 -29.38
C LEU A 23 -13.97 -20.53 -28.78
N MET A 24 -15.31 -20.61 -28.68
CA MET A 24 -16.10 -19.54 -28.07
C MET A 24 -15.75 -19.37 -26.58
N VAL A 25 -15.58 -20.47 -25.85
CA VAL A 25 -15.20 -20.44 -24.42
C VAL A 25 -13.82 -19.80 -24.23
N VAL A 26 -12.83 -20.20 -25.03
CA VAL A 26 -11.47 -19.61 -24.94
C VAL A 26 -11.50 -18.12 -25.29
N ALA A 27 -12.29 -17.71 -26.29
CA ALA A 27 -12.46 -16.29 -26.64
C ALA A 27 -13.07 -15.48 -25.48
N ILE A 28 -14.12 -16.00 -24.83
CA ILE A 28 -14.76 -15.33 -23.68
C ILE A 28 -13.80 -15.24 -22.51
N ILE A 29 -13.09 -16.31 -22.17
CA ILE A 29 -12.10 -16.31 -21.08
C ILE A 29 -10.99 -15.30 -21.38
N GLY A 30 -10.50 -15.24 -22.62
CA GLY A 30 -9.47 -14.29 -23.03
C GLY A 30 -9.91 -12.83 -22.83
N VAL A 31 -11.13 -12.49 -23.22
CA VAL A 31 -11.69 -11.14 -22.99
C VAL A 31 -11.86 -10.84 -21.50
N MET A 32 -12.37 -11.79 -20.72
CA MET A 32 -12.57 -11.62 -19.27
C MET A 32 -11.24 -11.40 -18.53
N VAL A 33 -10.24 -12.23 -18.82
CA VAL A 33 -8.89 -12.10 -18.23
C VAL A 33 -8.25 -10.77 -18.63
N GLY A 34 -8.43 -10.33 -19.88
CA GLY A 34 -7.91 -9.05 -20.36
C GLY A 34 -8.41 -7.83 -19.57
N ILE A 35 -9.64 -7.88 -19.05
CA ILE A 35 -10.22 -6.79 -18.24
C ILE A 35 -9.78 -6.89 -16.77
N VAL A 36 -9.71 -8.11 -16.23
CA VAL A 36 -9.48 -8.33 -14.79
C VAL A 36 -8.01 -8.17 -14.40
N VAL A 37 -7.06 -8.60 -15.24
CA VAL A 37 -5.63 -8.62 -14.91
C VAL A 37 -5.06 -7.23 -14.57
N PRO A 38 -5.36 -6.14 -15.30
CA PRO A 38 -4.85 -4.80 -14.97
C PRO A 38 -5.26 -4.28 -13.57
N MET A 39 -6.35 -4.77 -13.00
CA MET A 39 -6.84 -4.33 -11.69
C MET A 39 -6.04 -4.91 -10.51
N LEU A 40 -5.30 -6.00 -10.72
CA LEU A 40 -4.52 -6.64 -9.65
C LEU A 40 -3.25 -5.85 -9.27
N ASN A 41 -2.74 -5.01 -10.17
CA ASN A 41 -1.47 -4.28 -10.00
C ASN A 41 -1.63 -2.84 -9.48
N GLN A 42 -2.84 -2.37 -9.18
CA GLN A 42 -3.07 -1.00 -8.70
C GLN A 42 -2.77 -0.80 -7.21
N ASN A 43 -2.57 -1.89 -6.47
CA ASN A 43 -2.43 -1.82 -5.01
C ASN A 43 -1.15 -1.09 -4.58
N ASP A 44 -0.03 -1.26 -5.31
CA ASP A 44 1.26 -0.65 -4.96
C ASP A 44 1.22 0.88 -4.97
N ALA A 45 0.52 1.47 -5.95
CA ALA A 45 0.36 2.92 -6.04
C ALA A 45 -0.50 3.46 -4.88
N VAL A 46 -1.51 2.70 -4.45
CA VAL A 46 -2.37 3.04 -3.32
C VAL A 46 -1.59 2.95 -2.01
N TYR A 47 -0.79 1.90 -1.81
CA TYR A 47 0.07 1.76 -0.64
C TYR A 47 1.12 2.88 -0.58
N ALA A 48 1.79 3.18 -1.69
CA ALA A 48 2.75 4.27 -1.73
C ALA A 48 2.10 5.65 -1.45
N ALA A 49 0.89 5.89 -1.95
CA ALA A 49 0.14 7.12 -1.66
C ALA A 49 -0.26 7.21 -0.18
N ARG A 50 -0.72 6.10 0.41
CA ARG A 50 -1.03 5.99 1.84
C ARG A 50 0.21 6.25 2.70
N ASP A 51 1.33 5.61 2.38
CA ASP A 51 2.59 5.77 3.12
C ASP A 51 3.09 7.22 3.09
N ARG A 52 3.00 7.90 1.93
CA ARG A 52 3.36 9.32 1.80
C ARG A 52 2.44 10.22 2.63
N ARG A 53 1.13 9.96 2.61
CA ARG A 53 0.16 10.70 3.42
C ARG A 53 0.45 10.53 4.92
N ASN A 54 0.69 9.31 5.36
CA ASN A 54 1.04 9.00 6.75
C ASN A 54 2.33 9.71 7.16
N ALA A 55 3.36 9.69 6.30
CA ALA A 55 4.61 10.38 6.55
C ALA A 55 4.43 11.90 6.68
N GLN A 56 3.61 12.52 5.84
CA GLN A 56 3.29 13.95 5.94
C GLN A 56 2.55 14.29 7.23
N GLU A 57 1.58 13.46 7.63
CA GLU A 57 0.83 13.66 8.88
C GLU A 57 1.75 13.57 10.10
N LEU A 58 2.63 12.56 10.14
CA LEU A 58 3.64 12.39 11.18
C LEU A 58 4.60 13.59 11.26
N CYS A 59 5.10 14.06 10.13
CA CYS A 59 5.98 15.23 10.06
C CYS A 59 5.28 16.50 10.58
N SER A 60 4.05 16.76 10.10
CA SER A 60 3.27 17.93 10.53
C SER A 60 2.98 17.91 12.03
N THR A 61 2.60 16.75 12.57
CA THR A 61 2.30 16.59 14.00
C THR A 61 3.55 16.75 14.84
N CYS A 62 4.68 16.18 14.39
CA CYS A 62 5.97 16.33 15.06
C CYS A 62 6.41 17.80 15.11
N ALA A 63 6.32 18.52 13.99
CA ALA A 63 6.68 19.93 13.92
C ALA A 63 5.83 20.81 14.84
N VAL A 64 4.51 20.59 14.88
CA VAL A 64 3.62 21.33 15.78
C VAL A 64 3.90 20.98 17.24
N ALA A 65 4.14 19.71 17.55
CA ALA A 65 4.48 19.27 18.89
C ALA A 65 5.79 19.89 19.38
N GLN A 66 6.82 19.92 18.53
CA GLN A 66 8.10 20.57 18.85
C GLN A 66 7.94 22.07 19.09
N ALA A 67 7.12 22.76 18.28
CA ALA A 67 6.77 24.16 18.52
C ALA A 67 6.01 24.37 19.85
N ALA A 68 5.25 23.35 20.29
CA ALA A 68 4.58 23.31 21.58
C ALA A 68 5.47 22.84 22.74
N GLY A 69 6.78 22.64 22.50
CA GLY A 69 7.76 22.21 23.50
C GLY A 69 7.76 20.71 23.81
N VAL A 70 7.13 19.89 22.96
CA VAL A 70 7.12 18.42 23.07
C VAL A 70 8.05 17.85 22.00
N ASN A 71 9.15 17.22 22.43
CA ASN A 71 10.05 16.56 21.50
C ASN A 71 9.76 15.06 21.42
N PHE A 72 9.43 14.58 20.22
CA PHE A 72 9.22 13.17 19.92
C PHE A 72 10.41 12.52 19.20
N VAL A 73 11.38 13.32 18.76
CA VAL A 73 12.53 12.82 18.01
C VAL A 73 13.46 12.09 18.97
N GLN A 74 13.58 10.78 18.74
CA GLN A 74 14.46 9.89 19.50
C GLN A 74 15.72 9.62 18.69
N ASP A 75 16.78 10.37 18.98
CA ASP A 75 18.08 10.31 18.31
C ASP A 75 17.96 10.36 16.78
N GLU A 76 18.76 9.56 16.06
CA GLU A 76 18.70 9.42 14.59
C GLU A 76 17.72 8.33 14.13
N SER A 77 16.99 7.69 15.05
CA SER A 77 16.08 6.59 14.73
C SER A 77 14.71 7.12 14.29
N VAL A 78 14.46 7.04 12.98
CA VAL A 78 13.15 7.40 12.39
C VAL A 78 12.03 6.54 12.98
N ILE A 79 12.23 5.23 13.11
CA ILE A 79 11.16 4.31 13.53
C ILE A 79 10.78 4.52 15.00
N ASP A 80 11.76 4.81 15.87
CA ASP A 80 11.49 5.07 17.28
C ASP A 80 10.86 6.45 17.51
N THR A 81 11.20 7.42 16.65
CA THR A 81 10.53 8.72 16.57
C THR A 81 9.06 8.55 16.17
N VAL A 82 8.78 7.80 15.10
CA VAL A 82 7.40 7.53 14.66
C VAL A 82 6.60 6.82 15.75
N ARG A 83 7.18 5.80 16.40
CA ARG A 83 6.53 5.10 17.51
C ARG A 83 6.23 6.04 18.69
N SER A 84 7.12 7.00 18.97
CA SER A 84 6.87 8.01 20.00
C SER A 84 5.71 8.94 19.65
N ILE A 85 5.58 9.34 18.38
CA ILE A 85 4.46 10.17 17.90
C ILE A 85 3.13 9.41 17.97
N VAL A 86 3.12 8.13 17.62
CA VAL A 86 1.92 7.27 17.68
C VAL A 86 1.48 6.98 19.11
N ARG A 87 2.44 6.82 20.05
CA ARG A 87 2.13 6.78 21.49
C ARG A 87 1.56 8.09 22.01
N GLY A 88 2.00 9.20 21.41
CA GLY A 88 1.55 10.55 21.72
C GLY A 88 2.26 11.18 22.90
N GLY A 89 2.08 12.49 23.05
CA GLY A 89 2.69 13.27 24.12
C GLY A 89 1.89 14.53 24.39
N MET A 90 1.95 14.99 25.64
CA MET A 90 1.21 16.16 26.11
C MET A 90 2.16 17.34 26.30
N SER A 91 1.76 18.50 25.81
CA SER A 91 2.49 19.74 26.13
C SER A 91 2.24 20.13 27.57
N VAL A 92 3.33 20.30 28.33
CA VAL A 92 3.30 20.71 29.74
C VAL A 92 3.55 22.21 29.92
N ASN A 93 3.97 22.91 28.86
CA ASN A 93 4.43 24.30 28.90
C ASN A 93 3.83 25.15 27.75
N GLY A 94 3.77 26.47 27.94
CA GLY A 94 3.38 27.42 26.89
C GLY A 94 1.88 27.45 26.56
N ALA A 95 1.52 28.13 25.47
CA ALA A 95 0.13 28.38 25.05
C ALA A 95 -0.66 27.10 24.70
N MET A 96 0.03 25.98 24.48
CA MET A 96 -0.57 24.69 24.13
C MET A 96 -0.59 23.70 25.30
N ARG A 97 -0.39 24.16 26.54
CA ARG A 97 -0.42 23.32 27.74
C ARG A 97 -1.71 22.50 27.83
N GLY A 98 -1.57 21.20 28.09
CA GLY A 98 -2.69 20.25 28.18
C GLY A 98 -3.18 19.72 26.83
N ARG A 99 -2.60 20.17 25.71
CA ARG A 99 -2.87 19.57 24.39
C ARG A 99 -2.06 18.29 24.21
N VAL A 100 -2.70 17.28 23.64
CA VAL A 100 -2.07 16.01 23.26
C VAL A 100 -1.79 16.04 21.76
N PHE A 101 -0.56 15.72 21.40
CA PHE A 101 -0.12 15.53 20.03
C PHE A 101 0.08 14.04 19.81
N VAL A 102 -0.68 13.48 18.86
CA VAL A 102 -0.67 12.05 18.55
C VAL A 102 -1.17 11.86 17.12
N VAL A 103 -0.62 10.88 16.42
CA VAL A 103 -1.20 10.37 15.17
C VAL A 103 -1.78 8.98 15.47
N PRO A 104 -3.11 8.87 15.72
CA PRO A 104 -3.71 7.62 16.13
C PRO A 104 -3.90 6.66 14.95
N GLY A 105 -3.88 5.36 15.22
CA GLY A 105 -4.38 4.35 14.29
C GLY A 105 -3.43 3.90 13.18
N LEU A 106 -2.13 4.21 13.27
CA LEU A 106 -1.14 3.58 12.39
C LEU A 106 -0.82 2.16 12.87
N SER A 107 -0.93 1.19 11.97
CA SER A 107 -0.41 -0.17 12.18
C SER A 107 1.12 -0.20 12.05
N GLU A 108 1.78 -1.26 12.52
CA GLU A 108 3.23 -1.42 12.38
C GLU A 108 3.68 -1.42 10.91
N GLU A 109 2.89 -2.02 10.02
CA GLU A 109 3.12 -1.98 8.57
C GLU A 109 3.10 -0.55 8.01
N ASP A 110 2.13 0.28 8.44
CA ASP A 110 2.00 1.68 8.00
C ASP A 110 3.15 2.53 8.54
N MET A 111 3.62 2.25 9.76
CA MET A 111 4.78 2.94 10.35
C MET A 111 6.05 2.62 9.56
N VAL A 112 6.27 1.35 9.22
CA VAL A 112 7.40 0.94 8.38
C VAL A 112 7.28 1.53 6.97
N GLY A 113 6.09 1.52 6.37
CA GLY A 113 5.81 2.14 5.07
C GLY A 113 6.11 3.64 5.05
N ALA A 114 5.58 4.39 6.03
CA ALA A 114 5.82 5.82 6.18
C ALA A 114 7.29 6.15 6.46
N SER A 115 7.99 5.31 7.25
CA SER A 115 9.40 5.54 7.61
C SER A 115 10.34 5.64 6.40
N LYS A 116 9.98 5.00 5.27
CA LYS A 116 10.73 5.09 4.00
C LYS A 116 10.83 6.54 3.51
N TYR A 117 9.78 7.32 3.74
CA TYR A 117 9.63 8.71 3.32
C TYR A 117 10.03 9.73 4.40
N LEU A 118 10.62 9.27 5.51
CA LEU A 118 10.96 10.11 6.65
C LEU A 118 12.46 10.09 6.91
N ARG A 119 12.99 11.23 7.36
CA ARG A 119 14.38 11.39 7.80
C ARG A 119 14.41 12.22 9.06
N VAL A 120 15.27 11.87 10.00
CA VAL A 120 15.62 12.75 11.11
C VAL A 120 16.84 13.55 10.69
N LYS A 121 16.74 14.89 10.74
CA LYS A 121 17.84 15.79 10.48
C LYS A 121 17.79 16.95 11.45
N ASP A 122 18.90 17.29 12.08
CA ASP A 122 19.00 18.41 13.02
C ASP A 122 17.97 18.35 14.16
N GLY A 123 17.63 17.13 14.62
CA GLY A 123 16.61 16.91 15.65
C GLY A 123 15.17 17.14 15.19
N GLN A 124 14.92 17.21 13.88
CA GLN A 124 13.59 17.38 13.29
C GLN A 124 13.22 16.21 12.39
N LEU A 125 11.96 15.81 12.44
CA LEU A 125 11.40 14.82 11.52
C LEU A 125 11.02 15.50 10.20
N MET A 126 11.72 15.18 9.13
CA MET A 126 11.51 15.74 7.80
C MET A 126 10.93 14.70 6.84
N TYR A 127 10.00 15.15 6.00
CA TYR A 127 9.51 14.38 4.86
C TYR A 127 10.54 14.43 3.72
N SER A 128 10.97 13.26 3.24
CA SER A 128 11.84 13.12 2.07
C SER A 128 11.20 12.14 1.08
N PRO A 129 10.78 12.60 -0.11
CA PRO A 129 10.15 11.72 -1.11
C PRO A 129 11.15 10.75 -1.76
N THR A 130 12.46 10.88 -1.51
CA THR A 130 13.52 10.28 -2.34
C THR A 130 13.83 8.81 -2.08
N ASP A 131 13.29 8.15 -1.05
CA ASP A 131 13.74 6.78 -0.72
C ASP A 131 12.62 5.73 -0.63
N ALA A 132 11.91 5.54 -1.75
CA ALA A 132 11.12 4.33 -1.97
C ALA A 132 11.97 3.12 -2.45
N GLY A 133 13.29 3.25 -2.63
CA GLY A 133 14.11 2.14 -3.14
C GLY A 133 15.61 2.39 -3.38
N SER A 134 16.28 3.35 -2.74
CA SER A 134 17.74 3.46 -2.83
C SER A 134 18.41 2.79 -1.62
N GLY A 135 18.64 1.48 -1.75
CA GLY A 135 19.62 0.81 -0.91
C GLY A 135 21.02 1.21 -1.36
N GLY A 136 21.81 1.78 -0.45
CA GLY A 136 23.27 1.75 -0.55
C GLY A 136 23.98 3.09 -0.75
N GLY A 137 24.67 3.52 0.32
CA GLY A 137 26.07 3.94 0.25
C GLY A 137 26.41 5.21 -0.55
N GLY A 138 26.69 6.30 0.16
CA GLY A 138 27.27 7.48 -0.44
C GLY A 138 27.70 8.52 0.58
N SER A 139 28.56 8.13 1.51
CA SER A 139 29.42 9.10 2.21
C SER A 139 30.26 9.80 1.14
N GLY A 140 29.93 11.05 0.84
CA GLY A 140 30.59 11.86 -0.16
C GLY A 140 30.81 13.25 0.38
N ASN A 141 31.89 13.39 1.16
CA ASN A 141 32.53 14.68 1.37
C ASN A 141 32.68 15.39 0.02
N GLN A 142 31.99 16.52 -0.15
CA GLN A 142 32.47 17.59 -1.02
C GLN A 142 32.73 18.81 -0.15
N GLN A 143 33.99 18.87 0.29
CA GLN A 143 34.76 20.12 0.38
C GLN A 143 34.64 20.79 -1.01
N LEU A 144 34.41 22.10 -1.14
CA LEU A 144 35.22 23.22 -0.65
C LEU A 144 34.34 24.44 -0.39
#